data_AF-A0A835A2H3-F1
#
_entry.id   AF-A0A835A2H3-F1
#
_cell.length_a   1.000
_cell.length_b   1.000
_cell.length_c   1.000
_cell.angle_alpha   90.00
_cell.angle_beta   90.00
_cell.angle_gamma   90.00
#
_symmetry.space_group_name_H-M   'P 1'
#
loop_
_entity.id
_entity.type
_entity.pdbx_description
1 polymer ?
#
loop_
_entity_poly.entity_id
_entity_poly.type
_entity_poly.pdbx_seq_one_letter_code
_entity_poly.pdbx_strand_id
1 'polypeptide(L)'
;MADERFSLTVRDGAVCLAPTNADDKYQHWIQDTRPGNWIRDMEGYPPFALVNRVTGDAISSNGDGHAVELVLYNPCYLDASMLWTTSRDMAHGFRCIHSLDNISMNFDAVPDGGRLCDGNRVSLSHWRQNDYMLWKIAPWCPMANDCGPQKNLEELVPRCSEVDDGPYMGAADGAEWLPLDMLKLTS
;
A
#
# COMPACT_ATOMS: atom_id res chain seq x y z
N MET A 1 -1.30 -10.63 -19.31
CA MET A 1 -2.13 -9.61 -18.66
C MET A 1 -2.17 -9.95 -17.19
N ALA A 2 -1.94 -8.96 -16.32
CA ALA A 2 -2.15 -9.07 -14.88
C ALA A 2 -3.54 -9.69 -14.59
N ASP A 3 -3.57 -10.66 -13.68
CA ASP A 3 -4.74 -11.51 -13.40
C ASP A 3 -5.46 -11.01 -12.16
N GLU A 4 -6.45 -10.11 -12.34
CA GLU A 4 -7.24 -9.47 -11.27
C GLU A 4 -7.95 -10.46 -10.31
N ARG A 5 -7.78 -11.78 -10.50
CA ARG A 5 -8.14 -12.84 -9.57
C ARG A 5 -7.38 -12.78 -8.26
N PHE A 6 -6.15 -12.28 -8.19
CA PHE A 6 -5.39 -12.21 -6.94
C PHE A 6 -5.37 -10.80 -6.36
N SER A 7 -5.49 -10.71 -5.03
CA SER A 7 -5.36 -9.46 -4.27
C SER A 7 -4.28 -9.61 -3.21
N LEU A 8 -3.62 -8.49 -2.91
CA LEU A 8 -2.71 -8.40 -1.77
C LEU A 8 -3.48 -8.57 -0.45
N THR A 9 -2.99 -9.42 0.43
CA THR A 9 -3.52 -9.67 1.77
C THR A 9 -2.41 -9.81 2.80
N VAL A 10 -2.79 -9.81 4.08
CA VAL A 10 -1.91 -10.15 5.18
C VAL A 10 -2.30 -11.52 5.74
N ARG A 11 -1.35 -12.45 5.78
CA ARG A 11 -1.51 -13.77 6.39
C ARG A 11 -0.25 -14.13 7.16
N ASP A 12 -0.42 -14.60 8.39
CA ASP A 12 0.67 -15.01 9.27
C ASP A 12 1.79 -13.94 9.41
N GLY A 13 1.39 -12.66 9.44
CA GLY A 13 2.31 -11.52 9.53
C GLY A 13 3.08 -11.19 8.25
N ALA A 14 2.76 -11.82 7.11
CA ALA A 14 3.40 -11.58 5.83
C ALA A 14 2.43 -11.01 4.79
N VAL A 15 2.97 -10.16 3.92
CA VAL A 15 2.27 -9.66 2.73
C VAL A 15 2.34 -10.72 1.63
N CYS A 16 1.18 -11.18 1.15
CA CYS A 16 1.11 -12.19 0.11
C CYS A 16 -0.13 -12.01 -0.78
N LEU A 17 -0.19 -12.76 -1.88
CA LEU A 17 -1.36 -12.84 -2.74
C LEU A 17 -2.34 -13.89 -2.24
N ALA A 18 -3.62 -13.57 -2.35
CA ALA A 18 -4.72 -14.50 -2.16
C ALA A 18 -5.79 -14.31 -3.23
N PRO A 19 -6.64 -15.32 -3.50
CA PRO A 19 -7.82 -15.12 -4.32
C PRO A 19 -8.63 -13.93 -3.81
N THR A 20 -9.03 -13.07 -4.73
CA THR A 20 -9.82 -11.87 -4.45
C THR A 20 -11.08 -12.25 -3.72
N ASN A 21 -11.27 -11.66 -2.55
CA ASN A 21 -12.45 -11.84 -1.73
C ASN A 21 -12.78 -10.50 -1.04
N ALA A 22 -13.91 -9.90 -1.41
CA ALA A 22 -14.34 -8.63 -0.83
C ALA A 22 -14.65 -8.73 0.68
N ASP A 23 -14.98 -9.93 1.18
CA ASP A 23 -15.27 -10.17 2.59
C ASP A 23 -14.00 -10.35 3.43
N ASP A 24 -12.85 -10.60 2.78
CA ASP A 24 -11.56 -10.69 3.44
C ASP A 24 -11.04 -9.29 3.77
N LYS A 25 -11.29 -8.85 5.01
CA LYS A 25 -10.85 -7.53 5.49
C LYS A 25 -9.33 -7.34 5.45
N TYR A 26 -8.54 -8.41 5.47
CA TYR A 26 -7.09 -8.31 5.32
C TYR A 26 -6.67 -7.97 3.89
N GLN A 27 -7.56 -8.08 2.90
CA GLN A 27 -7.37 -7.56 1.55
C GLN A 27 -7.74 -6.07 1.42
N HIS A 28 -8.22 -5.43 2.49
CA HIS A 28 -8.57 -4.02 2.49
C HIS A 28 -7.36 -3.20 2.94
N TRP A 29 -6.89 -2.34 2.04
CA TRP A 29 -5.77 -1.44 2.29
C TRP A 29 -6.24 0.00 2.33
N ILE A 30 -5.60 0.79 3.18
CA ILE A 30 -5.74 2.23 3.27
C ILE A 30 -4.52 2.84 2.60
N GLN A 31 -4.75 3.77 1.67
CA GLN A 31 -3.67 4.56 1.08
C GLN A 31 -3.60 5.93 1.79
N ASP A 32 -2.57 6.13 2.59
CA ASP A 32 -2.33 7.42 3.24
C ASP A 32 -1.48 8.32 2.34
N THR A 33 -2.12 9.31 1.73
CA THR A 33 -1.50 10.25 0.78
C THR A 33 -0.99 11.54 1.42
N ARG A 34 -1.17 11.74 2.72
CA ARG A 34 -0.68 12.94 3.45
C ARG A 34 0.82 13.23 3.24
N PRO A 35 1.72 12.24 3.17
CA PRO A 35 3.15 12.49 2.91
C PRO A 35 3.38 13.21 1.57
N GLY A 36 2.50 12.93 0.60
CA GLY A 36 2.44 13.54 -0.72
C GLY A 36 2.20 15.05 -0.75
N ASN A 37 1.88 15.70 0.37
CA ASN A 37 1.76 17.16 0.40
C ASN A 37 3.13 17.86 0.40
N TRP A 38 4.19 17.18 0.84
CA TRP A 38 5.50 17.80 1.12
C TRP A 38 6.67 17.11 0.42
N ILE A 39 6.51 15.83 0.09
CA ILE A 39 7.57 14.98 -0.47
C ILE A 39 7.19 14.58 -1.90
N ARG A 40 8.18 14.37 -2.77
CA ARG A 40 8.02 13.79 -4.11
C ARG A 40 9.15 12.80 -4.39
N ASP A 41 8.93 11.83 -5.26
CA ASP A 41 10.00 11.00 -5.80
C ASP A 41 10.85 11.75 -6.84
N MET A 42 11.83 11.04 -7.42
CA MET A 42 12.74 11.59 -8.45
C MET A 42 12.03 12.00 -9.75
N GLU A 43 10.82 11.52 -10.02
CA GLU A 43 10.01 11.91 -11.18
C GLU A 43 8.97 12.99 -10.84
N GLY A 44 8.89 13.40 -9.57
CA GLY A 44 7.97 14.43 -9.10
C GLY A 44 6.60 13.91 -8.69
N TYR A 45 6.41 12.59 -8.49
CA TYR A 45 5.15 12.03 -8.02
C TYR A 45 5.06 12.03 -6.48
N PRO A 46 3.88 12.33 -5.91
CA PRO A 46 3.68 12.31 -4.46
C PRO A 46 3.62 10.87 -3.91
N PRO A 47 4.30 10.57 -2.79
CA PRO A 47 4.21 9.27 -2.15
C PRO A 47 2.93 9.05 -1.35
N PHE A 48 2.70 7.79 -1.03
CA PHE A 48 1.71 7.30 -0.10
C PHE A 48 2.25 6.13 0.74
N ALA A 49 1.65 5.90 1.90
CA ALA A 49 1.82 4.66 2.65
C ALA A 49 0.65 3.70 2.39
N LEU A 50 0.92 2.39 2.35
CA LEU A 50 -0.11 1.35 2.25
C LEU A 50 -0.27 0.68 3.60
N VAL A 51 -1.39 0.94 4.27
CA VAL A 51 -1.68 0.47 5.63
C VAL A 51 -2.75 -0.61 5.56
N ASN A 52 -2.51 -1.76 6.17
CA ASN A 52 -3.51 -2.81 6.24
C ASN A 52 -4.64 -2.40 7.18
N ARG A 53 -5.89 -2.51 6.75
CA ARG A 53 -7.05 -2.08 7.54
C ARG A 53 -7.21 -2.87 8.85
N VAL A 54 -6.82 -4.14 8.88
CA VAL A 54 -7.04 -5.00 10.04
C VAL A 54 -5.89 -4.90 11.03
N THR A 55 -4.65 -4.94 10.56
CA THR A 55 -3.48 -4.90 11.46
C THR A 55 -3.10 -3.49 11.86
N GLY A 56 -3.37 -2.49 11.01
CA GLY A 56 -2.86 -1.13 11.20
C GLY A 56 -1.38 -0.97 10.83
N ASP A 57 -0.74 -2.03 10.31
CA ASP A 57 0.66 -2.00 9.89
C ASP A 57 0.79 -1.53 8.44
N ALA A 58 1.88 -0.83 8.14
CA ALA A 58 2.22 -0.40 6.80
C ALA A 58 3.16 -1.39 6.11
N ILE A 59 3.06 -1.48 4.78
CA ILE A 59 4.05 -2.18 3.98
C ILE A 59 5.35 -1.38 3.99
N SER A 60 6.45 -2.06 4.30
CA SER A 60 7.80 -1.51 4.30
C SER A 60 8.77 -2.32 3.44
N SER A 61 9.74 -1.64 2.86
CA SER A 61 10.88 -2.23 2.17
C SER A 61 11.80 -2.94 3.16
N ASN A 62 12.22 -4.16 2.81
CA ASN A 62 13.33 -4.87 3.46
C ASN A 62 14.55 -5.03 2.51
N GLY A 63 14.67 -4.13 1.53
CA GLY A 63 15.77 -4.12 0.57
C GLY A 63 15.56 -4.97 -0.69
N ASP A 64 16.51 -4.85 -1.61
CA ASP A 64 16.47 -5.48 -2.93
C ASP A 64 16.43 -7.02 -2.85
N GLY A 65 15.53 -7.63 -3.61
CA GLY A 65 15.33 -9.08 -3.68
C GLY A 65 14.66 -9.70 -2.46
N HIS A 66 14.33 -8.89 -1.44
CA HIS A 66 13.68 -9.37 -0.23
C HIS A 66 12.16 -9.20 -0.30
N ALA A 67 11.45 -10.04 0.44
CA ALA A 67 10.01 -9.86 0.64
C ALA A 67 9.76 -8.53 1.34
N VAL A 68 8.69 -7.83 0.97
CA VAL A 68 8.24 -6.66 1.73
C VAL A 68 7.73 -7.10 3.11
N GLU A 69 7.83 -6.21 4.08
CA GLU A 69 7.47 -6.47 5.47
C GLU A 69 6.28 -5.63 5.93
N LEU A 70 5.71 -6.00 7.07
CA LEU A 70 4.72 -5.20 7.79
C LEU A 70 5.39 -4.60 9.01
N VAL A 71 5.27 -3.29 9.16
CA VAL A 71 5.80 -2.53 10.29
C VAL A 71 4.71 -1.64 10.87
N LEU A 72 4.77 -1.40 12.18
CA LEU A 72 3.81 -0.54 12.86
C LEU A 72 3.74 0.82 12.17
N TYR A 73 2.54 1.21 11.72
CA TYR A 73 2.38 2.49 11.04
C TYR A 73 2.28 3.64 12.05
N ASN A 74 3.17 4.62 11.92
CA ASN A 74 3.10 5.87 12.67
C ASN A 74 3.17 7.06 11.70
N PRO A 75 2.09 7.82 11.50
CA PRO A 75 2.03 8.91 10.52
C PRO A 75 2.88 10.12 10.95
N CYS A 76 3.33 10.15 12.20
CA CYS A 76 4.19 11.20 12.75
C CYS A 76 5.67 10.88 12.58
N TYR A 77 6.00 9.61 12.31
CA TYR A 77 7.35 9.11 12.09
C TYR A 77 7.36 8.22 10.85
N LEU A 78 7.39 8.86 9.69
CA LEU A 78 7.42 8.18 8.41
C LEU A 78 8.87 7.92 7.99
N ASP A 79 9.18 6.65 7.78
CA ASP A 79 10.42 6.23 7.12
C ASP A 79 10.17 6.11 5.61
N ALA A 80 11.18 6.47 4.81
CA ALA A 80 11.13 6.34 3.35
C ALA A 80 10.87 4.89 2.90
N SER A 81 11.31 3.91 3.71
CA SER A 81 11.05 2.48 3.48
C SER A 81 9.56 2.12 3.44
N MET A 82 8.68 2.92 4.05
CA MET A 82 7.22 2.71 4.08
C MET A 82 6.48 3.51 3.01
N LEU A 83 7.20 4.31 2.22
CA LEU A 83 6.61 5.25 1.28
C LEU A 83 6.79 4.75 -0.16
N TRP A 84 5.67 4.71 -0.85
CA TRP A 84 5.56 4.18 -2.20
C TRP A 84 5.06 5.27 -3.14
N THR A 85 5.51 5.25 -4.38
CA THR A 85 4.91 6.01 -5.49
C THR A 85 4.38 5.05 -6.55
N THR A 86 3.75 5.59 -7.59
CA THR A 86 3.33 4.80 -8.75
C THR A 86 3.89 5.36 -10.03
N SER A 87 4.21 4.48 -10.97
CA SER A 87 4.48 4.88 -12.35
C SER A 87 3.25 5.53 -13.01
N ARG A 88 3.45 6.04 -14.22
CA ARG A 88 2.33 6.33 -15.14
C ARG A 88 1.51 5.07 -15.39
N ASP A 89 0.26 5.26 -15.82
CA ASP A 89 -0.61 4.17 -16.26
C ASP A 89 0.03 3.45 -17.46
N MET A 90 0.26 2.15 -17.30
CA MET A 90 0.88 1.28 -18.29
C MET A 90 -0.17 0.64 -19.21
N ALA A 91 -1.40 0.44 -18.72
CA ALA A 91 -2.61 0.10 -19.46
C ALA A 91 -3.74 -0.22 -18.46
N HIS A 92 -4.97 0.22 -18.75
CA HIS A 92 -6.18 -0.16 -18.01
C HIS A 92 -6.11 0.07 -16.49
N GLY A 93 -5.35 1.08 -16.04
CA GLY A 93 -5.18 1.42 -14.63
C GLY A 93 -4.07 0.64 -13.92
N PHE A 94 -3.34 -0.24 -14.62
CA PHE A 94 -2.18 -0.91 -14.07
C PHE A 94 -0.96 0.00 -14.05
N ARG A 95 -0.25 0.01 -12.93
CA ARG A 95 0.94 0.83 -12.67
C ARG A 95 1.96 -0.01 -11.91
N CYS A 96 3.24 0.34 -12.02
CA CYS A 96 4.21 -0.17 -11.07
C CYS A 96 4.03 0.57 -9.73
N ILE A 97 4.24 -0.14 -8.63
CA ILE A 97 4.40 0.47 -7.30
C ILE A 97 5.86 0.35 -6.94
N HIS A 98 6.51 1.47 -6.67
CA HIS A 98 7.94 1.54 -6.44
C HIS A 98 8.30 2.38 -5.22
N SER A 99 9.52 2.15 -4.71
CA SER A 99 10.06 2.88 -3.56
C SER A 99 10.19 4.37 -3.85
N LEU A 100 9.85 5.20 -2.88
CA LEU A 100 10.02 6.66 -2.96
C LEU A 100 11.46 7.09 -3.28
N ASP A 101 12.44 6.45 -2.62
CA ASP A 101 13.87 6.79 -2.74
C ASP A 101 14.55 6.11 -3.93
N ASN A 102 13.96 5.06 -4.48
CA ASN A 102 14.50 4.30 -5.59
C ASN A 102 13.38 3.76 -6.50
N ILE A 103 12.99 4.57 -7.48
CA ILE A 103 11.94 4.25 -8.46
C ILE A 103 12.23 3.02 -9.34
N SER A 104 13.46 2.48 -9.31
CA SER A 104 13.80 1.25 -10.01
C SER A 104 13.40 -0.01 -9.26
N MET A 105 13.07 0.11 -7.96
CA MET A 105 12.68 -0.97 -7.06
C MET A 105 11.17 -1.03 -6.94
N ASN A 106 10.56 -2.10 -7.45
CA ASN A 106 9.12 -2.24 -7.62
C ASN A 106 8.60 -3.47 -6.88
N PHE A 107 7.33 -3.44 -6.49
CA PHE A 107 6.63 -4.62 -6.03
C PHE A 107 6.61 -5.68 -7.14
N ASP A 108 6.98 -6.91 -6.79
CA ASP A 108 7.08 -8.05 -7.70
C ASP A 108 6.38 -9.25 -7.05
N ALA A 109 5.28 -9.69 -7.67
CA ALA A 109 4.59 -10.91 -7.29
C ALA A 109 5.31 -12.12 -7.87
N VAL A 110 6.25 -12.70 -7.13
CA VAL A 110 7.09 -13.78 -7.66
C VAL A 110 6.26 -15.07 -7.84
N PRO A 111 6.04 -15.53 -9.09
CA PRO A 111 5.25 -16.73 -9.35
C PRO A 111 6.01 -18.00 -9.00
N ASP A 112 5.28 -19.04 -8.56
CA ASP A 112 5.86 -20.38 -8.43
C ASP A 112 5.64 -21.17 -9.72
N GLY A 113 6.71 -21.74 -10.29
CA GLY A 113 6.65 -22.46 -11.56
C GLY A 113 6.05 -21.66 -12.73
N GLY A 114 6.13 -20.32 -12.69
CA GLY A 114 5.58 -19.43 -13.72
C GLY A 114 4.07 -19.14 -13.60
N ARG A 115 3.44 -19.47 -12.46
CA ARG A 115 2.04 -19.10 -12.20
C ARG A 115 1.87 -18.49 -10.80
N LEU A 116 1.06 -17.44 -10.71
CA LEU A 116 0.59 -16.92 -9.44
C LEU A 116 -0.37 -17.92 -8.78
N CYS A 117 -0.17 -18.12 -7.49
CA CYS A 117 -0.91 -19.02 -6.63
C CYS A 117 -1.20 -18.33 -5.30
N ASP A 118 -2.13 -18.92 -4.55
CA ASP A 118 -2.41 -18.46 -3.20
C ASP A 118 -1.17 -18.59 -2.31
N GLY A 119 -0.85 -17.54 -1.56
CA GLY A 119 0.31 -17.46 -0.67
C GLY A 119 1.61 -16.97 -1.31
N ASN A 120 1.65 -16.66 -2.62
CA ASN A 120 2.85 -16.05 -3.22
C ASN A 120 3.20 -14.74 -2.51
N ARG A 121 4.45 -14.61 -2.04
CA ARG A 121 4.94 -13.40 -1.41
C ARG A 121 5.19 -12.30 -2.44
N VAL A 122 5.12 -11.06 -1.97
CA VAL A 122 5.54 -9.90 -2.74
C VAL A 122 6.95 -9.52 -2.33
N SER A 123 7.85 -9.41 -3.30
CA SER A 123 9.21 -8.93 -3.10
C SER A 123 9.41 -7.55 -3.70
N LEU A 124 10.48 -6.89 -3.28
CA LEU A 124 10.98 -5.70 -3.95
C LEU A 124 12.04 -6.12 -4.97
N SER A 125 11.90 -5.70 -6.22
CA SER A 125 12.82 -6.10 -7.30
C SER A 125 12.96 -5.03 -8.37
N HIS A 126 14.07 -5.08 -9.09
CA HIS A 126 14.27 -4.24 -10.25
C HIS A 126 13.19 -4.43 -11.31
N TRP A 127 12.77 -3.33 -11.96
CA TRP A 127 11.82 -3.37 -13.06
C TRP A 127 12.30 -4.30 -14.20
N ARG A 128 11.48 -5.31 -14.51
CA ARG A 128 11.78 -6.33 -15.54
C ARG A 128 10.79 -6.38 -16.70
N GLN A 129 9.92 -5.37 -16.84
CA GLN A 129 8.92 -5.29 -17.92
C GLN A 129 8.04 -6.55 -18.01
N ASN A 130 7.59 -7.05 -16.86
CA ASN A 130 6.69 -8.19 -16.81
C ASN A 130 5.40 -7.82 -16.06
N ASP A 131 4.35 -8.61 -16.29
CA ASP A 131 3.02 -8.35 -15.75
C ASP A 131 2.92 -8.57 -14.23
N TYR A 132 3.84 -9.34 -13.63
CA TYR A 132 3.85 -9.62 -12.18
C TYR A 132 4.30 -8.43 -11.32
N MET A 133 4.79 -7.38 -11.98
CA MET A 133 5.20 -6.13 -11.34
C MET A 133 4.19 -5.00 -11.58
N LEU A 134 3.08 -5.31 -12.25
CA LEU A 134 2.00 -4.38 -12.53
C LEU A 134 0.88 -4.57 -11.52
N TRP A 135 0.46 -3.46 -10.93
CA TRP A 135 -0.51 -3.44 -9.88
C TRP A 135 -1.62 -2.45 -10.20
N LYS A 136 -2.83 -2.77 -9.79
CA LYS A 136 -3.95 -1.85 -9.85
C LYS A 136 -4.47 -1.60 -8.46
N ILE A 137 -4.41 -0.33 -8.06
CA ILE A 137 -4.99 0.21 -6.84
C ILE A 137 -6.42 0.66 -7.20
N ALA A 138 -7.43 -0.06 -6.73
CA ALA A 138 -8.83 0.21 -7.08
C ALA A 138 -9.73 0.23 -5.84
N PRO A 139 -10.77 1.07 -5.78
CA PRO A 139 -11.69 1.06 -4.66
C PRO A 139 -12.38 -0.30 -4.52
N TRP A 140 -12.51 -0.82 -3.31
CA TRP A 140 -13.42 -1.90 -2.97
C TRP A 140 -14.84 -1.35 -3.10
N CYS A 141 -15.55 -1.68 -4.19
CA CYS A 141 -16.96 -1.35 -4.33
C CYS A 141 -17.75 -2.02 -3.18
N PRO A 142 -18.34 -1.26 -2.25
CA PRO A 142 -19.28 -1.84 -1.32
C PRO A 142 -20.53 -2.14 -2.14
N MET A 143 -20.89 -3.42 -2.26
CA MET A 143 -22.31 -3.72 -2.43
C MET A 143 -23.01 -3.03 -1.25
N ALA A 144 -23.96 -2.14 -1.55
CA ALA A 144 -24.44 -1.04 -0.70
C ALA A 144 -24.96 -1.41 0.71
N ASN A 145 -24.93 -2.68 1.09
CA ASN A 145 -25.51 -3.20 2.33
C ASN A 145 -24.51 -3.93 3.25
N ASP A 146 -23.22 -4.06 2.88
CA ASP A 146 -22.26 -4.89 3.66
C ASP A 146 -21.10 -4.10 4.31
N CYS A 147 -21.18 -2.77 4.30
CA CYS A 147 -20.24 -1.95 5.04
C CYS A 147 -20.58 -1.99 6.54
N GLY A 148 -20.11 -3.04 7.25
CA GLY A 148 -19.81 -2.89 8.67
C GLY A 148 -18.91 -1.66 8.88
N PRO A 149 -18.92 -1.02 10.07
CA PRO A 149 -18.33 0.30 10.26
C PRO A 149 -16.92 0.40 9.66
N GLN A 150 -16.74 1.30 8.69
CA GLN A 150 -15.43 1.68 8.19
C GLN A 150 -14.70 2.36 9.32
N LYS A 151 -13.80 1.65 10.00
CA LYS A 151 -12.84 2.28 10.90
C LYS A 151 -12.12 3.36 10.12
N ASN A 152 -12.25 4.60 10.58
CA ASN A 152 -11.51 5.72 10.01
C ASN A 152 -10.02 5.51 10.34
N LEU A 153 -9.10 6.05 9.51
CA LEU A 153 -7.67 6.01 9.85
C LEU A 153 -7.42 6.63 11.23
N GLU A 154 -8.24 7.60 11.64
CA GLU A 154 -8.25 8.20 12.99
C GLU A 154 -8.52 7.19 14.13
N GLU A 155 -9.29 6.12 13.89
CA GLU A 155 -9.52 5.07 14.90
C GLU A 155 -8.40 4.02 14.93
N LEU A 156 -7.68 3.87 13.81
CA LEU A 156 -6.58 2.92 13.67
C LEU A 156 -5.23 3.56 14.05
N VAL A 157 -5.13 4.87 13.96
CA VAL A 157 -3.88 5.62 13.98
C VAL A 157 -4.09 6.94 14.74
N PRO A 158 -3.46 7.12 15.92
CA PRO A 158 -3.58 8.32 16.73
C PRO A 158 -3.17 9.60 15.96
N ARG A 159 -3.78 10.73 16.33
CA ARG A 159 -3.36 12.04 15.78
C ARG A 159 -1.97 12.38 16.31
N CYS A 160 -1.13 13.02 15.48
CA CYS A 160 0.19 13.48 15.95
C CYS A 160 0.13 14.46 17.12
N SER A 161 -1.00 15.15 17.32
CA SER A 161 -1.25 16.00 18.48
C SER A 161 -1.52 15.24 19.79
N GLU A 162 -1.73 13.92 19.74
CA GLU A 162 -2.03 13.07 20.89
C GLU A 162 -0.82 12.25 21.36
N VAL A 163 0.30 12.31 20.62
CA VAL A 163 1.58 11.71 20.99
C VAL A 163 2.42 12.80 21.67
N ASP A 164 2.41 12.80 23.00
CA ASP A 164 3.04 13.82 23.83
C ASP A 164 4.56 13.59 23.90
N ASP A 165 5.33 14.15 22.94
CA ASP A 165 6.79 14.26 23.04
C ASP A 165 7.38 15.36 22.12
N GLY A 166 7.69 16.53 22.69
CA GLY A 166 8.79 17.40 22.22
C GLY A 166 8.61 18.22 20.92
N PRO A 167 9.53 19.17 20.63
CA PRO A 167 9.18 20.40 19.92
C PRO A 167 9.05 20.25 18.40
N TYR A 168 7.80 20.26 17.95
CA TYR A 168 7.24 21.01 16.83
C TYR A 168 8.05 21.09 15.52
N MET A 169 7.71 20.18 14.59
CA MET A 169 7.59 20.55 13.18
C MET A 169 6.08 20.72 12.91
N GLY A 170 5.71 21.89 12.40
CA GLY A 170 4.33 22.39 12.39
C GLY A 170 3.30 21.42 11.84
N ALA A 171 2.23 21.22 12.61
CA ALA A 171 1.04 20.53 12.16
C ALA A 171 0.40 21.32 11.01
N ALA A 172 0.20 20.65 9.88
CA ALA A 172 -0.58 21.18 8.78
C ALA A 172 -2.07 21.13 9.16
N ASP A 173 -2.56 22.20 9.78
CA ASP A 173 -4.00 22.43 9.91
C ASP A 173 -4.59 22.68 8.52
N GLY A 174 -5.39 21.73 8.02
CA GLY A 174 -6.19 21.93 6.80
C GLY A 174 -6.24 20.79 5.79
N ALA A 175 -5.77 19.58 6.10
CA ALA A 175 -6.07 18.43 5.25
C ALA A 175 -7.54 18.02 5.45
N GLU A 176 -8.40 18.39 4.51
CA GLU A 176 -9.76 17.86 4.39
C GLU A 176 -9.66 16.35 4.13
N TRP A 177 -10.17 15.55 5.07
CA TRP A 177 -10.09 14.10 5.05
C TRP A 177 -11.09 13.54 4.03
N LEU A 178 -10.59 13.15 2.85
CA LEU A 178 -11.38 12.39 1.91
C LEU A 178 -11.68 11.01 2.54
N PRO A 179 -12.90 10.46 2.37
CA PRO A 179 -13.18 9.09 2.77
C PRO A 179 -12.14 8.19 2.11
N LEU A 180 -11.42 7.43 2.95
CA LEU A 180 -10.34 6.57 2.49
C LEU A 180 -10.95 5.57 1.53
N ASP A 181 -10.54 5.62 0.27
CA ASP A 181 -10.83 4.54 -0.65
C ASP A 181 -10.21 3.29 -0.02
N MET A 182 -11.05 2.32 0.34
CA MET A 182 -10.53 0.99 0.63
C MET A 182 -9.99 0.47 -0.69
N LEU A 183 -8.74 0.05 -0.75
CA LEU A 183 -8.12 -0.29 -2.02
C LEU A 183 -7.85 -1.79 -2.14
N LYS A 184 -8.22 -2.34 -3.30
CA LYS A 184 -7.80 -3.63 -3.80
C LYS A 184 -6.49 -3.42 -4.54
N LEU A 185 -5.49 -4.23 -4.23
CA LEU A 185 -4.23 -4.27 -4.98
C LEU A 185 -4.15 -5.58 -5.76
N THR A 186 -4.41 -5.53 -7.06
CA THR A 186 -4.36 -6.71 -7.94
C THR A 186 -3.10 -6.75 -8.80
N SER A 187 -2.46 -7.92 -8.82
CA SER A 187 -1.49 -8.33 -9.85
C SER A 187 -2.19 -9.14 -10.95
#